data_AF-A0A9J5YNT1-F1
#
_entry.id   AF-A0A9J5YNT1-F1
#
_cell.length_a   1.000
_cell.length_b   1.000
_cell.length_c   1.000
_cell.angle_alpha   90.00
_cell.angle_beta   90.00
_cell.angle_gamma   90.00
#
_symmetry.space_group_name_H-M   'P 1'
#
loop_
_entity.id
_entity.type
_entity.pdbx_description
1 polymer ?
#
loop_
_entity_poly.entity_id
_entity_poly.type
_entity_poly.pdbx_seq_one_letter_code
_entity_poly.pdbx_strand_id
1 'polypeptide(L)'
;MQPEYQTSSRRQDVESIGHSGTILLEKEHSPIDASSLSMSPICPAPLCRQFWKAGNYDSGLIYKSSSKNGTSFLRVHPKFLHSNATSHKWAFGAIAELLDNAVDEIQNGATYAIIDKMLNPKDGTSALLIQDDGGGMDLEAMRCCLSFGFSDKKSKSAIGQYGNGFKTSSMRLGADVVFFSRCMKNRKLTQSVGLLSFTFLTRAGLDRIVVPMIEYEFMSATSKWTSICSELHFVNNLSLLLQWSPFSTEEELLKQFDSIGDHGTKIIIYNLWLNDEGKMELDFYSDPEDYFYYNKQDIRISCDAESGKSCSRMSVSDLHLANTLRYSLRAYLSILYLRIPENFCIWLCGQIVEYHNIANDLKYREFILYKPQNGGCEEGSVITSIGFLKEAPLVNIHGFNVYHKNRLILPFWPVVVGFSVNRSRGVVGVLEANFIKPTHNKQDFEKTPLFHKLEHRLKEMTWEYW
;
A
#
# COMPACT_ATOMS: atom_id res chain seq x y z
N MET A 1 -35.16 8.49 71.81
CA MET A 1 -33.78 8.98 71.97
C MET A 1 -32.94 8.38 70.85
N GLN A 2 -32.40 9.25 70.00
CA GLN A 2 -31.31 9.06 69.03
C GLN A 2 -30.06 8.37 69.63
N PRO A 3 -29.00 8.05 68.85
CA PRO A 3 -28.77 8.33 67.41
C PRO A 3 -28.43 7.08 66.58
N GLU A 4 -28.75 6.97 65.28
CA GLU A 4 -28.19 7.68 64.10
C GLU A 4 -26.66 7.53 63.93
N TYR A 5 -26.25 6.62 63.04
CA TYR A 5 -25.05 6.77 62.23
C TYR A 5 -25.36 6.38 60.78
N GLN A 6 -25.54 7.41 59.95
CA GLN A 6 -25.51 7.32 58.49
C GLN A 6 -24.10 6.93 58.04
N THR A 7 -23.98 5.94 57.15
CA THR A 7 -22.80 5.76 56.32
C THR A 7 -23.21 5.89 54.86
N SER A 8 -22.99 7.09 54.33
CA SER A 8 -23.03 7.41 52.91
C SER A 8 -21.83 6.79 52.20
N SER A 9 -22.03 5.80 51.33
CA SER A 9 -20.99 5.39 50.37
C SER A 9 -21.02 6.34 49.17
N ARG A 10 -20.30 7.46 49.30
CA ARG A 10 -19.83 8.24 48.15
C ARG A 10 -18.90 7.34 47.34
N ARG A 11 -19.35 6.89 46.16
CA ARG A 11 -18.43 6.47 45.09
C ARG A 11 -17.66 7.71 44.68
N GLN A 12 -16.37 7.73 45.02
CA GLN A 12 -15.43 8.70 44.49
C GLN A 12 -15.15 8.31 43.04
N ASP A 13 -15.48 9.23 42.14
CA ASP A 13 -14.99 9.24 40.77
C ASP A 13 -13.46 9.30 40.80
N VAL A 14 -12.83 8.20 40.41
CA VAL A 14 -11.41 8.19 40.09
C VAL A 14 -11.31 8.64 38.63
N GLU A 15 -11.17 9.95 38.43
CA GLU A 15 -10.66 10.51 37.19
C GLU A 15 -9.25 9.93 36.97
N SER A 16 -9.13 8.98 36.04
CA SER A 16 -7.82 8.55 35.56
C SER A 16 -7.25 9.69 34.71
N ILE A 17 -6.41 10.52 35.32
CA ILE A 17 -5.53 11.46 34.63
C ILE A 17 -4.60 10.63 33.75
N GLY A 18 -4.99 10.46 32.47
CA GLY A 18 -4.13 9.90 31.45
C GLY A 18 -2.91 10.80 31.31
N HIS A 19 -1.77 10.31 31.84
CA HIS A 19 -0.48 10.94 31.61
C HIS A 19 -0.22 10.91 30.11
N SER A 20 -0.41 12.07 29.48
CA SER A 20 0.14 12.40 28.18
C SER A 20 1.65 12.33 28.32
N GLY A 21 2.24 11.22 27.88
CA GLY A 21 3.68 11.05 27.77
C GLY A 21 4.21 11.96 26.67
N THR A 22 4.48 13.21 27.03
CA THR A 22 5.29 14.12 26.23
C THR A 22 6.70 13.55 26.17
N ILE A 23 7.03 12.79 25.12
CA ILE A 23 8.41 12.44 24.82
C ILE A 23 9.09 13.73 24.38
N LEU A 24 9.79 14.36 25.32
CA LEU A 24 10.71 15.45 25.07
C LEU A 24 11.73 14.99 24.02
N LEU A 25 11.78 15.72 22.91
CA LEU A 25 12.86 15.66 21.93
C LEU A 25 14.14 16.19 22.58
N GLU A 26 14.96 15.29 23.15
CA GLU A 26 16.36 15.61 23.41
C GLU A 26 17.17 15.48 22.12
N LYS A 27 17.67 16.63 21.67
CA LYS A 27 18.76 16.76 20.68
C LYS A 27 20.03 16.16 21.28
N GLU A 28 20.23 14.85 21.12
CA GLU A 28 21.58 14.29 21.20
C GLU A 28 22.18 14.21 19.80
N HIS A 29 22.93 15.26 19.44
CA HIS A 29 23.97 15.17 18.42
C HIS A 29 25.12 14.33 18.99
N SER A 30 25.08 13.02 18.78
CA SER A 30 26.28 12.18 18.88
C SER A 30 26.75 11.81 17.47
N PRO A 31 28.01 12.07 17.11
CA PRO A 31 28.57 11.62 15.85
C PRO A 31 28.77 10.11 15.97
N ILE A 32 27.88 9.33 15.37
CA ILE A 32 28.17 7.91 15.15
C ILE A 32 29.28 7.88 14.10
N ASP A 33 30.49 7.53 14.54
CA ASP A 33 31.67 7.29 13.73
C ASP A 33 31.35 6.36 12.53
N ALA A 34 31.09 6.97 11.38
CA ALA A 34 30.96 6.30 10.09
C ALA A 34 32.30 5.75 9.57
N SER A 35 33.38 5.95 10.31
CA SER A 35 34.74 5.45 10.06
C SER A 35 34.87 3.93 10.25
N SER A 36 33.82 3.22 10.66
CA SER A 36 33.83 1.77 10.91
C SER A 36 33.17 0.89 9.83
N LEU A 37 32.65 1.47 8.74
CA LEU A 37 32.18 0.69 7.59
C LEU A 37 33.38 0.24 6.73
N SER A 38 34.21 -0.67 7.25
CA SER A 38 35.22 -1.35 6.43
C SER A 38 34.49 -2.23 5.41
N MET A 39 34.44 -1.77 4.16
CA MET A 39 33.88 -2.53 3.04
C MET A 39 34.68 -3.82 2.85
N SER A 40 34.12 -4.92 3.35
CA SER A 40 34.61 -6.27 3.06
C SER A 40 34.25 -6.62 1.60
N PRO A 41 35.01 -7.50 0.93
CA PRO A 41 34.74 -7.86 -0.45
C PRO A 41 33.32 -8.43 -0.58
N ILE A 42 32.55 -7.84 -1.50
CA ILE A 42 31.16 -8.16 -1.81
C ILE A 42 31.04 -9.68 -2.06
N CYS A 43 30.37 -10.40 -1.16
CA CYS A 43 30.08 -11.82 -1.35
C CYS A 43 29.05 -11.99 -2.49
N PRO A 44 29.34 -12.74 -3.56
CA PRO A 44 28.47 -12.89 -4.73
C PRO A 44 27.41 -13.98 -4.52
N ALA A 45 26.82 -14.07 -3.32
CA ALA A 45 25.70 -14.97 -3.13
C ALA A 45 24.56 -14.54 -4.08
N PRO A 46 24.00 -15.45 -4.91
CA PRO A 46 22.94 -15.08 -5.83
C PRO A 46 21.77 -14.51 -5.03
N LEU A 47 21.36 -13.28 -5.35
CA LEU A 47 20.14 -12.73 -4.77
C LEU A 47 18.98 -13.57 -5.27
N CYS A 48 18.28 -14.24 -4.36
CA CYS A 48 17.05 -14.93 -4.69
C CYS A 48 16.04 -13.90 -5.20
N ARG A 49 15.66 -14.00 -6.48
CA ARG A 49 14.67 -13.13 -7.14
C ARG A 49 13.24 -13.65 -6.99
N GLN A 50 13.04 -14.75 -6.27
CA GLN A 50 11.73 -15.32 -5.98
C GLN A 50 11.31 -14.87 -4.59
N PHE A 51 10.24 -14.08 -4.49
CA PHE A 51 9.79 -13.47 -3.24
C PHE A 51 9.69 -14.51 -2.12
N TRP A 52 8.93 -15.58 -2.32
CA TRP A 52 8.68 -16.60 -1.27
C TRP A 52 9.92 -17.40 -0.84
N LYS A 53 11.02 -17.33 -1.58
CA LYS A 53 12.28 -18.02 -1.26
C LYS A 53 13.36 -17.06 -0.74
N ALA A 54 13.16 -15.75 -0.86
CA ALA A 54 14.11 -14.73 -0.46
C ALA A 54 14.32 -14.60 1.06
N GLY A 55 13.48 -15.24 1.88
CA GLY A 55 13.62 -15.29 3.34
C GLY A 55 14.57 -16.37 3.89
N ASN A 56 14.93 -17.37 3.07
CA ASN A 56 15.73 -18.52 3.51
C ASN A 56 17.22 -18.29 3.21
N TYR A 57 17.97 -17.78 4.19
CA TYR A 57 19.43 -17.75 4.15
C TYR A 57 19.99 -18.78 5.12
N ASP A 58 20.92 -19.62 4.65
CA ASP A 58 21.70 -20.51 5.51
C ASP A 58 22.32 -19.72 6.66
N SER A 59 22.00 -20.12 7.89
CA SER A 59 22.41 -19.48 9.15
C SER A 59 23.91 -19.64 9.46
N GLY A 60 24.75 -19.91 8.46
CA GLY A 60 26.11 -20.39 8.62
C GLY A 60 27.16 -19.37 9.07
N LEU A 61 26.85 -18.07 9.09
CA LEU A 61 27.81 -17.02 9.44
C LEU A 61 27.18 -15.94 10.35
N ILE A 62 26.84 -16.32 11.58
CA ILE A 62 26.57 -15.33 12.64
C ILE A 62 27.92 -14.84 13.17
N TYR A 63 28.41 -13.72 12.67
CA TYR A 63 29.46 -12.98 13.37
C TYR A 63 28.87 -12.38 14.65
N LYS A 64 29.31 -12.89 15.80
CA LYS A 64 28.99 -12.31 17.11
C LYS A 64 29.61 -10.91 17.19
N SER A 65 28.79 -9.86 17.20
CA SER A 65 29.25 -8.52 17.57
C SER A 65 29.35 -8.40 19.09
N SER A 66 30.55 -8.15 19.62
CA SER A 66 30.77 -7.73 21.00
C SER A 66 30.68 -6.22 21.12
N SER A 67 29.61 -5.71 21.72
CA SER A 67 29.60 -4.41 22.42
C SER A 67 28.30 -4.28 23.20
N LYS A 68 28.39 -4.36 24.52
CA LYS A 68 27.35 -3.89 25.44
C LYS A 68 27.78 -2.52 25.92
N ASN A 69 27.04 -1.47 25.55
CA ASN A 69 26.90 -0.23 26.31
C ASN A 69 25.77 0.62 25.71
N GLY A 70 24.86 1.09 26.58
CA GLY A 70 23.81 2.09 26.28
C GLY A 70 22.50 1.52 25.73
N THR A 71 21.38 1.87 26.40
CA THR A 71 19.96 1.64 26.06
C THR A 71 19.66 0.71 24.88
N SER A 72 19.08 -0.46 25.17
CA SER A 72 18.73 -1.47 24.16
C SER A 72 17.57 -1.00 23.27
N PHE A 73 17.85 -0.18 22.27
CA PHE A 73 16.91 0.08 21.19
C PHE A 73 16.62 -1.23 20.44
N LEU A 74 15.34 -1.48 20.16
CA LEU A 74 14.91 -2.61 19.34
C LEU A 74 15.52 -2.46 17.95
N ARG A 75 16.48 -3.32 17.61
CA ARG A 75 17.14 -3.33 16.30
C ARG A 75 16.33 -4.18 15.34
N VAL A 76 15.92 -3.59 14.23
CA VAL A 76 15.19 -4.31 13.18
C VAL A 76 16.21 -4.80 12.14
N HIS A 77 16.36 -6.12 12.06
CA HIS A 77 17.22 -6.76 11.08
C HIS A 77 16.62 -6.63 9.66
N PRO A 78 17.41 -6.43 8.58
CA PRO A 78 16.90 -6.28 7.22
C PRO A 78 15.95 -7.39 6.74
N LYS A 79 16.14 -8.62 7.23
CA LYS A 79 15.23 -9.76 7.02
C LYS A 79 13.77 -9.44 7.37
N PHE A 80 13.53 -8.54 8.33
CA PHE A 80 12.18 -8.12 8.71
C PHE A 80 11.44 -7.42 7.56
N LEU A 81 12.13 -6.70 6.66
CA LEU A 81 11.50 -6.09 5.48
C LEU A 81 10.78 -7.14 4.64
N HIS A 82 11.46 -8.26 4.39
CA HIS A 82 10.91 -9.38 3.66
C HIS A 82 9.79 -10.09 4.45
N SER A 83 10.03 -10.43 5.72
CA SER A 83 9.01 -11.10 6.55
C SER A 83 7.73 -10.27 6.68
N ASN A 84 7.84 -8.96 6.85
CA ASN A 84 6.69 -8.07 6.94
C ASN A 84 5.91 -8.00 5.61
N ALA A 85 6.62 -7.98 4.47
CA ALA A 85 6.03 -7.98 3.15
C ALA A 85 5.15 -9.21 2.85
N THR A 86 5.39 -10.36 3.51
CA THR A 86 4.61 -11.60 3.30
C THR A 86 3.12 -11.48 3.66
N SER A 87 2.73 -10.41 4.35
CA SER A 87 1.32 -10.10 4.62
C SER A 87 0.52 -9.81 3.33
N HIS A 88 1.15 -9.30 2.28
CA HIS A 88 0.53 -9.16 0.97
C HIS A 88 0.74 -10.42 0.14
N LYS A 89 -0.31 -11.22 -0.03
CA LYS A 89 -0.26 -12.36 -0.95
C LYS A 89 -0.44 -11.93 -2.41
N TRP A 90 -1.26 -10.92 -2.64
CA TRP A 90 -1.65 -10.44 -3.97
C TRP A 90 -0.96 -9.12 -4.32
N ALA A 91 -0.26 -9.06 -5.46
CA ALA A 91 0.51 -7.89 -5.88
C ALA A 91 -0.35 -6.63 -6.07
N PHE A 92 -1.54 -6.74 -6.67
CA PHE A 92 -2.42 -5.57 -6.83
C PHE A 92 -2.88 -5.00 -5.48
N GLY A 93 -3.01 -5.83 -4.45
CA GLY A 93 -3.29 -5.36 -3.09
C GLY A 93 -2.18 -4.44 -2.58
N ALA A 94 -0.91 -4.75 -2.85
CA ALA A 94 0.23 -3.90 -2.52
C ALA A 94 0.27 -2.62 -3.37
N ILE A 95 -0.04 -2.68 -4.67
CA ILE A 95 -0.16 -1.47 -5.52
C ILE A 95 -1.25 -0.55 -4.98
N ALA A 96 -2.40 -1.11 -4.62
CA ALA A 96 -3.50 -0.32 -4.08
C ALA A 96 -3.18 0.32 -2.73
N GLU A 97 -2.37 -0.32 -1.88
CA GLU A 97 -1.87 0.32 -0.65
C GLU A 97 -0.95 1.51 -0.91
N LEU A 98 -0.19 1.51 -2.00
CA LEU A 98 0.62 2.66 -2.41
C LEU A 98 -0.28 3.76 -2.96
N LEU A 99 -1.28 3.41 -3.77
CA LEU A 99 -2.28 4.34 -4.30
C LEU A 99 -3.15 4.96 -3.20
N ASP A 100 -3.47 4.22 -2.15
CA ASP A 100 -4.19 4.74 -0.97
C ASP A 100 -3.47 5.95 -0.37
N ASN A 101 -2.12 5.98 -0.40
CA ASN A 101 -1.38 7.12 0.11
C ASN A 101 -1.53 8.36 -0.78
N ALA A 102 -1.54 8.19 -2.11
CA ALA A 102 -1.78 9.28 -3.05
C ALA A 102 -3.23 9.81 -2.94
N VAL A 103 -4.21 8.92 -2.76
CA VAL A 103 -5.62 9.32 -2.56
C VAL A 103 -5.82 10.05 -1.23
N ASP A 104 -5.12 9.64 -0.16
CA ASP A 104 -5.14 10.37 1.11
C ASP A 104 -4.56 11.81 0.98
N GLU A 105 -3.78 12.11 -0.08
CA GLU A 105 -3.23 13.44 -0.38
C GLU A 105 -4.17 14.36 -1.16
N ILE A 106 -5.38 13.92 -1.53
CA ILE A 106 -6.39 14.78 -2.16
C ILE A 106 -6.71 16.00 -1.26
N GLN A 107 -6.71 15.80 0.07
CA GLN A 107 -6.89 16.89 1.03
C GLN A 107 -5.75 17.92 1.01
N ASN A 108 -4.58 17.53 0.49
CA ASN A 108 -3.38 18.35 0.34
C ASN A 108 -3.20 18.83 -1.11
N GLY A 109 -4.22 18.70 -1.96
CA GLY A 109 -4.24 19.24 -3.32
C GLY A 109 -3.88 18.25 -4.43
N ALA A 110 -3.72 16.96 -4.14
CA ALA A 110 -3.49 15.97 -5.20
C ALA A 110 -4.66 15.95 -6.18
N THR A 111 -4.35 15.99 -7.48
CA THR A 111 -5.30 15.91 -8.59
C THR A 111 -5.10 14.66 -9.44
N TYR A 112 -3.98 13.96 -9.29
CA TYR A 112 -3.80 12.68 -9.98
C TYR A 112 -2.84 11.72 -9.26
N ALA A 113 -2.96 10.45 -9.62
CA ALA A 113 -1.93 9.45 -9.39
C ALA A 113 -1.64 8.70 -10.68
N ILE A 114 -0.37 8.43 -10.95
CA ILE A 114 0.14 7.71 -12.12
C ILE A 114 0.72 6.40 -11.65
N ILE A 115 0.34 5.31 -12.31
CA ILE A 115 0.97 4.00 -12.21
C ILE A 115 1.46 3.63 -13.61
N ASP A 116 2.76 3.42 -13.76
CA ASP A 116 3.35 3.13 -15.06
C ASP A 116 4.49 2.13 -14.96
N LYS A 117 4.90 1.61 -16.11
CA LYS A 117 6.15 0.87 -16.26
C LYS A 117 7.28 1.82 -16.62
N MET A 118 8.45 1.53 -16.09
CA MET A 118 9.70 2.20 -16.43
C MET A 118 10.75 1.15 -16.73
N LEU A 119 11.68 1.44 -17.64
CA LEU A 119 12.89 0.64 -17.81
C LEU A 119 13.97 1.19 -16.89
N ASN A 120 14.59 0.31 -16.11
CA ASN A 120 15.75 0.64 -15.29
C ASN A 120 16.91 1.07 -16.20
N PRO A 121 17.41 2.32 -16.10
CA PRO A 121 18.48 2.82 -16.97
C PRO A 121 19.78 2.02 -16.86
N LYS A 122 20.04 1.36 -15.73
CA LYS A 122 21.28 0.61 -15.50
C LYS A 122 21.35 -0.73 -16.20
N ASP A 123 20.25 -1.47 -16.26
CA ASP A 123 20.25 -2.87 -16.72
C ASP A 123 19.11 -3.20 -17.69
N GLY A 124 18.24 -2.23 -18.01
CA GLY A 124 17.11 -2.40 -18.91
C GLY A 124 15.95 -3.23 -18.34
N THR A 125 16.02 -3.65 -17.07
CA THR A 125 14.95 -4.43 -16.43
C THR A 125 13.71 -3.57 -16.19
N SER A 126 12.54 -4.22 -16.09
CA SER A 126 11.29 -3.51 -15.83
C SER A 126 11.18 -3.09 -14.36
N ALA A 127 10.70 -1.87 -14.14
CA ALA A 127 10.41 -1.27 -12.85
C ALA A 127 8.97 -0.71 -12.85
N LEU A 128 8.37 -0.67 -11.67
CA LEU A 128 7.06 -0.06 -11.44
C LEU A 128 7.23 1.37 -10.95
N LEU A 129 6.65 2.32 -11.66
CA LEU A 129 6.59 3.73 -11.30
C LEU A 129 5.22 4.02 -10.69
N ILE A 130 5.21 4.67 -9.52
CA ILE A 130 4.00 5.27 -8.96
C ILE A 130 4.32 6.72 -8.62
N GLN A 131 3.50 7.66 -9.07
CA GLN A 131 3.69 9.10 -8.86
C GLN A 131 2.36 9.79 -8.51
N ASP A 132 2.39 10.77 -7.64
CA ASP A 132 1.28 11.69 -7.35
C ASP A 132 1.75 13.13 -7.29
N ASP A 133 0.81 14.06 -7.42
CA ASP A 133 0.99 15.51 -7.28
C ASP A 133 0.49 16.03 -5.92
N GLY A 134 0.52 15.19 -4.89
CA GLY A 134 0.14 15.57 -3.53
C GLY A 134 1.08 16.57 -2.87
N GLY A 135 0.96 16.76 -1.56
CA GLY A 135 1.74 17.76 -0.83
C GLY A 135 3.25 17.47 -0.75
N GLY A 136 3.65 16.23 -1.05
CA GLY A 136 5.02 15.74 -0.92
C GLY A 136 5.50 15.66 0.53
N MET A 137 6.78 15.36 0.71
CA MET A 137 7.44 15.18 2.01
C MET A 137 8.79 15.88 2.05
N ASP A 138 9.06 16.53 3.19
CA ASP A 138 10.42 16.92 3.57
C ASP A 138 11.20 15.70 4.08
N LEU A 139 12.50 15.87 4.33
CA LEU A 139 13.36 14.76 4.76
C LEU A 139 12.90 14.11 6.08
N GLU A 140 12.31 14.88 6.99
CA GLU A 140 11.83 14.35 8.26
C GLU A 140 10.53 13.55 8.10
N ALA A 141 9.59 14.04 7.31
CA ALA A 141 8.39 13.28 6.92
C ALA A 141 8.78 12.00 6.16
N MET A 142 9.79 12.05 5.30
CA MET A 142 10.33 10.88 4.62
C MET A 142 10.92 9.87 5.62
N ARG A 143 11.70 10.34 6.61
CA ARG A 143 12.23 9.48 7.68
C ARG A 143 11.13 8.80 8.47
N CYS A 144 10.08 9.52 8.86
CA CYS A 144 8.90 8.95 9.48
C CYS A 144 8.23 7.92 8.57
N CYS A 145 8.05 8.26 7.29
CA CYS A 145 7.46 7.35 6.28
C CYS A 145 8.28 6.08 6.06
N LEU A 146 9.60 6.11 6.26
CA LEU A 146 10.48 4.94 6.14
C LEU A 146 10.74 4.22 7.48
N SER A 147 10.34 4.82 8.60
CA SER A 147 10.42 4.22 9.95
C SER A 147 9.14 3.48 10.33
N PHE A 148 9.24 2.30 10.94
CA PHE A 148 8.06 1.49 11.28
C PHE A 148 7.19 2.14 12.36
N GLY A 149 5.86 2.06 12.21
CA GLY A 149 4.89 2.50 13.22
C GLY A 149 4.61 4.00 13.30
N PHE A 150 5.23 4.83 12.46
CA PHE A 150 4.94 6.26 12.40
C PHE A 150 3.83 6.56 11.38
N SER A 151 2.80 7.28 11.84
CA SER A 151 1.73 7.81 10.98
C SER A 151 1.16 9.08 11.62
N ASP A 152 1.30 10.21 10.93
CA ASP A 152 0.71 11.48 11.34
C ASP A 152 -0.74 11.64 10.86
N LYS A 153 -1.27 10.63 10.15
CA LYS A 153 -2.65 10.61 9.64
C LYS A 153 -3.63 10.47 10.82
N LYS A 154 -3.98 11.60 11.42
CA LYS A 154 -4.96 11.71 12.54
C LYS A 154 -6.42 11.70 12.07
N SER A 155 -6.66 11.83 10.77
CA SER A 155 -8.03 11.85 10.25
C SER A 155 -8.69 10.47 10.35
N LYS A 156 -9.93 10.43 10.86
CA LYS A 156 -10.74 9.21 10.86
C LYS A 156 -11.05 8.72 9.44
N SER A 157 -11.00 9.58 8.43
CA SER A 157 -11.30 9.26 7.03
C SER A 157 -10.11 8.72 6.25
N ALA A 158 -8.88 8.87 6.75
CA ALA A 158 -7.69 8.41 6.04
C ALA A 158 -7.65 6.87 5.98
N ILE A 159 -7.26 6.34 4.82
CA ILE A 159 -7.13 4.91 4.58
C ILE A 159 -5.85 4.38 5.25
N GLY A 160 -4.75 5.14 5.19
CA GLY A 160 -3.49 4.81 5.85
C GLY A 160 -3.51 5.13 7.34
N GLN A 161 -3.36 4.13 8.21
CA GLN A 161 -3.39 4.32 9.68
C GLN A 161 -2.17 3.76 10.41
N TYR A 162 -1.60 2.66 9.91
CA TYR A 162 -0.65 1.84 10.66
C TYR A 162 0.82 2.20 10.45
N GLY A 163 1.13 3.14 9.55
CA GLY A 163 2.52 3.53 9.28
C GLY A 163 3.40 2.44 8.66
N ASN A 164 2.82 1.36 8.13
CA ASN A 164 3.55 0.21 7.59
C ASN A 164 3.29 -0.07 6.10
N GLY A 165 2.22 0.50 5.52
CA GLY A 165 1.75 0.17 4.17
C GLY A 165 2.82 0.35 3.10
N PHE A 166 3.55 1.48 3.11
CA PHE A 166 4.61 1.76 2.13
C PHE A 166 5.73 0.69 2.14
N LYS A 167 6.32 0.40 3.31
CA LYS A 167 7.44 -0.55 3.42
C LYS A 167 7.00 -1.96 3.02
N THR A 168 5.82 -2.36 3.51
CA THR A 168 5.26 -3.69 3.25
C THR A 168 4.96 -3.89 1.77
N SER A 169 4.34 -2.89 1.14
CA SER A 169 3.91 -2.95 -0.26
C SER A 169 5.07 -2.83 -1.23
N SER A 170 5.99 -1.89 -1.02
CA SER A 170 7.17 -1.73 -1.87
C SER A 170 8.04 -2.99 -1.87
N MET A 171 8.32 -3.54 -0.68
CA MET A 171 9.10 -4.78 -0.53
C MET A 171 8.37 -6.03 -1.04
N ARG A 172 7.03 -6.01 -1.13
CA ARG A 172 6.25 -7.07 -1.78
C ARG A 172 6.35 -7.01 -3.30
N LEU A 173 6.49 -5.83 -3.88
CA LEU A 173 6.50 -5.64 -5.34
C LEU A 173 7.90 -5.79 -5.94
N GLY A 174 8.94 -5.34 -5.24
CA GLY A 174 10.33 -5.55 -5.63
C GLY A 174 11.28 -5.55 -4.44
N ALA A 175 12.52 -5.95 -4.68
CA ALA A 175 13.54 -5.96 -3.64
C ALA A 175 13.98 -4.54 -3.23
N ASP A 176 13.84 -3.57 -4.14
CA ASP A 176 14.42 -2.25 -3.97
C ASP A 176 13.46 -1.15 -4.44
N VAL A 177 13.41 -0.05 -3.70
CA VAL A 177 12.63 1.13 -4.04
C VAL A 177 13.45 2.39 -3.83
N VAL A 178 13.48 3.24 -4.85
CA VAL A 178 13.96 4.61 -4.74
C VAL A 178 12.77 5.56 -4.69
N PHE A 179 12.87 6.53 -3.79
CA PHE A 179 11.79 7.41 -3.40
C PHE A 179 12.24 8.85 -3.66
N PHE A 180 11.44 9.61 -4.38
CA PHE A 180 11.64 11.03 -4.64
C PHE A 180 10.42 11.78 -4.14
N SER A 181 10.64 12.91 -3.47
CA SER A 181 9.53 13.81 -3.18
C SER A 181 9.98 15.25 -3.15
N ARG A 182 9.10 16.12 -3.63
CA ARG A 182 9.27 17.57 -3.60
C ARG A 182 8.13 18.13 -2.79
N CYS A 183 8.43 19.01 -1.85
CA CYS A 183 7.41 19.64 -1.02
C CYS A 183 7.68 21.14 -0.82
N MET A 184 6.59 21.89 -0.64
CA MET A 184 6.65 23.30 -0.27
C MET A 184 6.15 23.45 1.16
N LYS A 185 7.07 23.65 2.11
CA LYS A 185 6.75 23.79 3.53
C LYS A 185 7.35 25.07 4.08
N ASN A 186 6.55 25.89 4.77
CA ASN A 186 6.99 27.17 5.33
C ASN A 186 7.72 28.09 4.31
N ARG A 187 7.23 28.12 3.06
CA ARG A 187 7.83 28.85 1.92
C ARG A 187 9.24 28.39 1.52
N LYS A 188 9.65 27.20 1.96
CA LYS A 188 10.86 26.52 1.52
C LYS A 188 10.47 25.38 0.60
N LEU A 189 11.03 25.39 -0.61
CA LEU A 189 10.90 24.30 -1.55
C LEU A 189 12.06 23.33 -1.30
N THR A 190 11.75 22.10 -0.89
CA THR A 190 12.76 21.05 -0.72
C THR A 190 12.46 19.88 -1.63
N GLN A 191 13.52 19.16 -1.99
CA GLN A 191 13.41 17.91 -2.73
C GLN A 191 14.33 16.88 -2.09
N SER A 192 13.76 15.72 -1.79
CA SER A 192 14.40 14.67 -1.03
C SER A 192 14.42 13.37 -1.83
N VAL A 193 15.52 12.63 -1.72
CA VAL A 193 15.69 11.30 -2.30
C VAL A 193 16.00 10.31 -1.19
N GLY A 194 15.31 9.18 -1.17
CA GLY A 194 15.54 8.08 -0.24
C GLY A 194 15.65 6.74 -0.96
N LEU A 195 16.42 5.82 -0.38
CA LEU A 195 16.57 4.46 -0.92
C LEU A 195 16.33 3.42 0.16
N LEU A 196 15.30 2.59 -0.06
CA LEU A 196 15.06 1.39 0.73
C LEU A 196 15.37 0.18 -0.17
N SER A 197 16.57 -0.37 0.01
CA SER A 197 17.09 -1.43 -0.85
C SER A 197 17.44 -2.67 -0.04
N PHE A 198 16.65 -3.73 -0.18
CA PHE A 198 16.96 -5.02 0.41
C PHE A 198 18.25 -5.61 -0.17
N THR A 199 18.52 -5.36 -1.45
CA THR A 199 19.75 -5.76 -2.14
C THR A 199 20.99 -5.15 -1.50
N PHE A 200 20.98 -3.83 -1.28
CA PHE A 200 22.05 -3.10 -0.59
C PHE A 200 22.29 -3.66 0.81
N LEU A 201 21.24 -3.72 1.63
CA LEU A 201 21.33 -4.16 3.03
C LEU A 201 21.93 -5.57 3.15
N THR A 202 21.48 -6.47 2.27
CA THR A 202 21.92 -7.87 2.27
C THR A 202 23.35 -8.01 1.76
N ARG A 203 23.69 -7.38 0.63
CA ARG A 203 25.04 -7.48 0.04
C ARG A 203 26.12 -6.79 0.87
N ALA A 204 25.76 -5.71 1.57
CA ALA A 204 26.64 -5.04 2.51
C ALA A 204 26.74 -5.78 3.87
N GLY A 205 25.95 -6.83 4.09
CA GLY A 205 25.98 -7.64 5.31
C GLY A 205 25.52 -6.87 6.55
N LEU A 206 24.60 -5.91 6.41
CA LEU A 206 24.15 -5.09 7.53
C LEU A 206 23.20 -5.87 8.45
N ASP A 207 23.38 -5.70 9.75
CA ASP A 207 22.53 -6.28 10.80
C ASP A 207 21.33 -5.40 11.17
N ARG A 208 21.26 -4.21 10.57
CA ARG A 208 20.22 -3.19 10.78
C ARG A 208 19.80 -2.56 9.46
N ILE A 209 18.55 -2.07 9.42
CA ILE A 209 18.05 -1.31 8.27
C ILE A 209 18.72 0.08 8.26
N VAL A 210 19.43 0.38 7.16
CA VAL A 210 20.04 1.67 6.85
C VAL A 210 19.40 2.19 5.57
N VAL A 211 18.94 3.44 5.59
CA VAL A 211 18.27 4.07 4.44
C VAL A 211 19.09 5.30 4.04
N PRO A 212 19.83 5.26 2.93
CA PRO A 212 20.49 6.44 2.40
C PRO A 212 19.45 7.48 1.99
N MET A 213 19.62 8.71 2.48
CA MET A 213 18.73 9.82 2.14
C MET A 213 19.52 11.11 1.95
N ILE A 214 19.10 11.92 0.99
CA ILE A 214 19.65 13.26 0.71
C ILE A 214 18.49 14.25 0.54
N GLU A 215 18.76 15.52 0.84
CA GLU A 215 17.80 16.61 0.68
C GLU A 215 18.49 17.84 0.12
N TYR A 216 17.82 18.49 -0.82
CA TYR A 216 18.20 19.77 -1.39
C TYR A 216 17.14 20.82 -1.03
N GLU A 217 17.58 22.01 -0.66
CA GLU A 217 16.73 23.20 -0.52
C GLU A 217 16.93 24.11 -1.73
N PHE A 218 15.84 24.64 -2.27
CA PHE A 218 15.92 25.67 -3.30
C PHE A 218 16.19 27.03 -2.67
N MET A 219 17.32 27.64 -3.01
CA MET A 219 17.67 28.98 -2.56
C MET A 219 17.14 30.03 -3.56
N SER A 220 16.05 30.72 -3.20
CA SER A 220 15.46 31.77 -4.04
C SER A 220 16.43 32.90 -4.38
N ALA A 221 17.40 33.19 -3.50
CA ALA A 221 18.39 34.25 -3.71
C ALA A 221 19.40 33.95 -4.83
N THR A 222 19.76 32.68 -5.03
CA THR A 222 20.74 32.24 -6.03
C THR A 222 20.11 31.45 -7.17
N SER A 223 18.81 31.14 -7.07
CA SER A 223 18.07 30.25 -7.98
C SER A 223 18.76 28.91 -8.18
N LYS A 224 19.35 28.37 -7.11
CA LYS A 224 20.09 27.10 -7.11
C LYS A 224 19.63 26.18 -5.99
N TRP A 225 19.75 24.88 -6.25
CA TRP A 225 19.57 23.84 -5.25
C TRP A 225 20.85 23.68 -4.42
N THR A 226 20.72 23.59 -3.10
CA THR A 226 21.84 23.36 -2.18
C THR A 226 21.54 22.24 -1.21
N SER A 227 22.51 21.38 -0.95
CA SER A 227 22.40 20.31 0.04
C SER A 227 22.28 20.87 1.46
N ILE A 228 21.33 20.36 2.24
CA ILE A 228 21.11 20.79 3.64
C ILE A 228 21.93 19.94 4.65
N CYS A 229 22.32 18.73 4.25
CA CYS A 229 23.09 17.82 5.10
C CYS A 229 24.58 18.21 5.19
N SER A 230 25.29 17.72 6.22
CA SER A 230 26.74 17.88 6.28
C SER A 230 27.40 17.24 5.06
N GLU A 231 28.48 17.86 4.57
CA GLU A 231 29.14 17.49 3.31
C GLU A 231 29.55 16.01 3.29
N LEU A 232 30.11 15.50 4.39
CA LEU A 232 30.50 14.09 4.51
C LEU A 232 29.28 13.14 4.44
N HIS A 233 28.19 13.45 5.14
CA HIS A 233 26.98 12.61 5.10
C HIS A 233 26.32 12.65 3.73
N PHE A 234 26.29 13.82 3.10
CA PHE A 234 25.76 14.00 1.76
C PHE A 234 26.54 13.18 0.73
N VAL A 235 27.87 13.32 0.68
CA VAL A 235 28.73 12.59 -0.27
C VAL A 235 28.60 11.09 -0.09
N ASN A 236 28.59 10.59 1.16
CA ASN A 236 28.44 9.16 1.43
C ASN A 236 27.06 8.64 1.00
N ASN A 237 25.97 9.33 1.34
CA ASN A 237 24.62 8.91 0.97
C ASN A 237 24.38 9.00 -0.53
N LEU A 238 24.89 10.05 -1.19
CA LEU A 238 24.84 10.18 -2.63
C LEU A 238 25.60 9.03 -3.30
N SER A 239 26.81 8.70 -2.84
CA SER A 239 27.56 7.55 -3.37
C SER A 239 26.77 6.24 -3.27
N LEU A 240 26.07 6.01 -2.15
CA LEU A 240 25.21 4.82 -1.99
C LEU A 240 24.01 4.86 -2.95
N LEU A 241 23.36 6.01 -3.11
CA LEU A 241 22.25 6.19 -4.05
C LEU A 241 22.70 5.91 -5.48
N LEU A 242 23.81 6.50 -5.91
CA LEU A 242 24.36 6.31 -7.26
C LEU A 242 24.84 4.89 -7.50
N GLN A 243 25.29 4.17 -6.47
CA GLN A 243 25.69 2.77 -6.59
C GLN A 243 24.48 1.84 -6.71
N TRP A 244 23.48 2.00 -5.83
CA TRP A 244 22.43 1.00 -5.60
C TRP A 244 21.07 1.32 -6.22
N SER A 245 20.78 2.58 -6.58
CA SER A 245 19.54 2.98 -7.28
C SER A 245 19.60 2.68 -8.79
N PRO A 246 18.52 2.86 -9.56
CA PRO A 246 18.53 2.78 -11.03
C PRO A 246 19.37 3.86 -11.74
N PHE A 247 19.87 4.88 -11.03
CA PHE A 247 20.52 6.05 -11.59
C PHE A 247 22.00 6.07 -11.21
N SER A 248 22.88 6.36 -12.16
CA SER A 248 24.34 6.27 -11.98
C SER A 248 25.00 7.62 -11.76
N THR A 249 24.30 8.72 -12.09
CA THR A 249 24.78 10.10 -11.95
C THR A 249 23.82 10.95 -11.13
N GLU A 250 24.33 12.03 -10.52
CA GLU A 250 23.49 12.96 -9.77
C GLU A 250 22.51 13.67 -10.70
N GLU A 251 22.92 13.98 -11.92
CA GLU A 251 22.09 14.59 -12.96
C GLU A 251 20.89 13.71 -13.32
N GLU A 252 21.09 12.39 -13.46
CA GLU A 252 20.00 11.43 -13.71
C GLU A 252 19.00 11.33 -12.55
N LEU A 253 19.50 11.38 -11.30
CA LEU A 253 18.66 11.43 -10.11
C LEU A 253 17.83 12.72 -10.08
N LEU A 254 18.47 13.87 -10.27
CA LEU A 254 17.82 15.17 -10.21
C LEU A 254 16.78 15.35 -11.33
N LYS A 255 17.03 14.77 -12.51
CA LYS A 255 16.08 14.74 -13.63
C LYS A 255 14.76 14.03 -13.26
N GLN A 256 14.74 13.16 -12.25
CA GLN A 256 13.49 12.51 -11.82
C GLN A 256 12.49 13.49 -11.21
N PHE A 257 12.94 14.63 -10.68
CA PHE A 257 12.05 15.64 -10.12
C PHE A 257 11.33 16.48 -11.18
N ASP A 258 11.82 16.51 -12.43
CA ASP A 258 11.19 17.29 -13.51
C ASP A 258 9.76 16.82 -13.77
N SER A 259 9.48 15.52 -13.63
CA SER A 259 8.14 14.97 -13.81
C SER A 259 7.21 15.22 -12.63
N ILE A 260 7.73 15.58 -11.45
CA ILE A 260 6.93 15.77 -10.23
C ILE A 260 6.24 17.15 -10.23
N GLY A 261 6.82 18.17 -10.86
CA GLY A 261 6.31 19.53 -10.80
C GLY A 261 6.70 20.24 -9.51
N ASP A 262 5.84 21.08 -8.95
CA ASP A 262 6.18 21.92 -7.78
C ASP A 262 6.08 21.17 -6.44
N HIS A 263 5.23 20.16 -6.37
CA HIS A 263 5.04 19.30 -5.20
C HIS A 263 4.54 17.92 -5.65
N GLY A 264 4.85 16.90 -4.86
CA GLY A 264 4.39 15.54 -5.11
C GLY A 264 5.40 14.49 -4.70
N THR A 265 5.06 13.25 -5.02
CA THR A 265 5.86 12.08 -4.66
C THR A 265 6.00 11.17 -5.87
N LYS A 266 7.19 10.62 -6.07
CA LYS A 266 7.49 9.64 -7.12
C LYS A 266 8.27 8.49 -6.52
N ILE A 267 7.79 7.28 -6.70
CA ILE A 267 8.45 6.06 -6.25
C ILE A 267 8.70 5.13 -7.42
N ILE A 268 9.89 4.55 -7.45
CA ILE A 268 10.30 3.60 -8.48
C ILE A 268 10.71 2.33 -7.76
N ILE A 269 9.89 1.30 -7.92
CA ILE A 269 10.14 -0.04 -7.39
C ILE A 269 10.76 -0.84 -8.52
N TYR A 270 11.99 -1.29 -8.31
CA TYR A 270 12.77 -2.03 -9.28
C TYR A 270 13.22 -3.34 -8.67
N ASN A 271 13.93 -4.16 -9.46
CA ASN A 271 14.31 -5.49 -8.99
C ASN A 271 13.06 -6.28 -8.56
N LEU A 272 12.01 -6.19 -9.39
CA LEU A 272 10.70 -6.79 -9.19
C LEU A 272 10.81 -8.32 -9.05
N TRP A 273 9.87 -8.90 -8.31
CA TRP A 273 9.91 -10.33 -7.99
C TRP A 273 9.48 -11.21 -9.17
N LEU A 274 10.13 -12.37 -9.24
CA LEU A 274 9.79 -13.45 -10.14
C LEU A 274 8.88 -14.46 -9.44
N ASN A 275 7.99 -15.07 -10.20
CA ASN A 275 7.16 -16.19 -9.79
C ASN A 275 7.99 -17.50 -9.72
N ASP A 276 7.35 -18.62 -9.40
CA ASP A 276 8.03 -19.90 -9.26
C ASP A 276 8.60 -20.44 -10.58
N GLU A 277 8.04 -20.05 -11.73
CA GLU A 277 8.55 -20.35 -13.07
C GLU A 277 9.68 -19.41 -13.52
N GLY A 278 10.07 -18.43 -12.70
CA GLY A 278 11.12 -17.47 -13.04
C GLY A 278 10.67 -16.37 -14.00
N LYS A 279 9.36 -16.20 -14.22
CA LYS A 279 8.77 -15.09 -14.96
C LYS A 279 8.41 -13.95 -14.01
N MET A 280 8.30 -12.74 -14.53
CA MET A 280 7.82 -11.59 -13.76
C MET A 280 6.38 -11.82 -13.32
N GLU A 281 6.08 -11.63 -12.02
CA GLU A 281 4.71 -11.73 -11.52
C GLU A 281 3.80 -10.66 -12.14
N LEU A 282 4.34 -9.45 -12.31
CA LEU A 282 3.72 -8.36 -13.03
C LEU A 282 4.16 -8.38 -14.49
N ASP A 283 3.20 -8.61 -15.36
CA ASP A 283 3.35 -8.62 -16.79
C ASP A 283 3.02 -7.24 -17.39
N PHE A 284 4.00 -6.69 -18.08
CA PHE A 284 3.95 -5.38 -18.73
C PHE A 284 3.89 -5.44 -20.26
N TYR A 285 3.95 -6.65 -20.83
CA TYR A 285 4.21 -6.87 -22.26
C TYR A 285 3.23 -7.83 -22.91
N SER A 286 2.67 -8.81 -22.18
CA SER A 286 1.76 -9.77 -22.78
C SER A 286 0.40 -9.15 -23.06
N ASP A 287 0.27 -8.67 -24.28
CA ASP A 287 -1.01 -8.68 -24.97
C ASP A 287 -1.12 -10.01 -25.73
N PRO A 288 -2.16 -10.84 -25.49
CA PRO A 288 -2.54 -11.79 -26.52
C PRO A 288 -2.90 -10.97 -27.76
N GLU A 289 -2.21 -11.21 -28.86
CA GLU A 289 -2.56 -10.64 -30.15
C GLU A 289 -4.06 -10.86 -30.44
N ASP A 290 -4.69 -9.86 -31.05
CA ASP A 290 -6.07 -9.85 -31.52
C ASP A 290 -7.18 -10.04 -30.47
N TYR A 291 -7.68 -8.93 -29.89
CA TYR A 291 -9.11 -8.55 -30.09
C TYR A 291 -9.55 -7.18 -29.50
N PHE A 292 -8.76 -6.50 -28.67
CA PHE A 292 -9.14 -5.15 -28.19
C PHE A 292 -7.94 -4.20 -28.14
N TYR A 293 -8.00 -3.16 -28.97
CA TYR A 293 -7.08 -2.01 -29.05
C TYR A 293 -6.88 -1.29 -27.69
N TYR A 294 -7.75 -1.55 -26.70
CA TYR A 294 -7.73 -0.96 -25.36
C TYR A 294 -6.81 -1.67 -24.34
N ASN A 295 -6.25 -2.85 -24.65
CA ASN A 295 -5.47 -3.65 -23.68
C ASN A 295 -3.97 -3.33 -23.60
N LYS A 296 -3.42 -2.56 -24.56
CA LYS A 296 -1.99 -2.16 -24.59
C LYS A 296 -1.51 -1.33 -23.39
N GLN A 297 -2.43 -0.92 -22.51
CA GLN A 297 -2.21 0.01 -21.40
C GLN A 297 -2.71 -0.60 -20.07
N ASP A 298 -2.45 -1.89 -19.85
CA ASP A 298 -2.77 -2.58 -18.59
C ASP A 298 -1.50 -3.22 -18.00
N ILE A 299 -1.52 -3.44 -16.68
CA ILE A 299 -0.51 -4.24 -15.99
C ILE A 299 -1.23 -5.49 -15.52
N ARG A 300 -0.73 -6.66 -15.91
CA ARG A 300 -1.40 -7.93 -15.62
C ARG A 300 -0.64 -8.78 -14.64
N ILE A 301 -1.34 -9.63 -13.90
CA ILE A 301 -0.69 -10.71 -13.16
C ILE A 301 -0.63 -11.92 -14.08
N SER A 302 0.55 -12.52 -14.22
CA SER A 302 0.71 -13.78 -14.94
C SER A 302 -0.17 -14.85 -14.29
N CYS A 303 -1.23 -15.29 -14.97
CA CYS A 303 -2.11 -16.33 -14.44
C CYS A 303 -1.32 -17.64 -14.26
N ASP A 304 -1.39 -18.24 -13.07
CA ASP A 304 -0.80 -19.55 -12.83
C ASP A 304 -1.33 -20.57 -13.86
N ALA A 305 -0.39 -21.32 -14.44
CA ALA A 305 -0.65 -22.34 -15.45
C ALA A 305 -1.55 -23.48 -14.94
N GLU A 306 -1.82 -23.55 -13.64
CA GLU A 306 -2.72 -24.54 -13.03
C GLU A 306 -4.19 -24.39 -13.43
N SER A 307 -4.60 -23.23 -13.97
CA SER A 307 -5.98 -23.05 -14.44
C SER A 307 -6.29 -23.71 -15.80
N GLY A 308 -5.28 -24.24 -16.51
CA GLY A 308 -5.45 -25.13 -17.67
C GLY A 308 -6.30 -24.61 -18.83
N LYS A 309 -6.73 -23.35 -18.83
CA LYS A 309 -7.56 -22.76 -19.88
C LYS A 309 -6.66 -21.98 -20.84
N SER A 310 -6.35 -22.62 -21.97
CA SER A 310 -5.89 -21.94 -23.18
C SER A 310 -6.75 -20.70 -23.45
N CYS A 311 -6.12 -19.54 -23.65
CA CYS A 311 -6.74 -18.26 -24.02
C CYS A 311 -7.50 -18.26 -25.36
N SER A 312 -7.75 -19.42 -25.97
CA SER A 312 -8.32 -19.52 -27.32
C SER A 312 -9.86 -19.41 -27.39
N ARG A 313 -10.58 -19.47 -26.26
CA ARG A 313 -12.04 -19.21 -26.20
C ARG A 313 -12.46 -18.63 -24.85
N MET A 314 -12.23 -17.33 -24.63
CA MET A 314 -12.82 -16.62 -23.48
C MET A 314 -14.34 -16.50 -23.68
N SER A 315 -15.12 -17.01 -22.73
CA SER A 315 -16.57 -16.81 -22.72
C SER A 315 -16.92 -15.37 -22.27
N VAL A 316 -18.14 -14.91 -22.55
CA VAL A 316 -18.66 -13.62 -22.03
C VAL A 316 -18.53 -13.53 -20.51
N SER A 317 -18.64 -14.67 -19.80
CA SER A 317 -18.43 -14.73 -18.36
C SER A 317 -16.97 -14.49 -17.98
N ASP A 318 -15.98 -14.97 -18.75
CA ASP A 318 -14.55 -14.78 -18.43
C ASP A 318 -14.10 -13.32 -18.62
N LEU A 319 -14.81 -12.56 -19.46
CA LEU A 319 -14.60 -11.14 -19.71
C LEU A 319 -15.33 -10.22 -18.72
N HIS A 320 -16.23 -10.76 -17.90
CA HIS A 320 -16.94 -9.94 -16.93
C HIS A 320 -15.97 -9.38 -15.88
N LEU A 321 -16.21 -8.12 -15.48
CA LEU A 321 -15.40 -7.37 -14.53
C LEU A 321 -14.91 -8.19 -13.33
N ALA A 322 -15.82 -8.86 -12.59
CA ALA A 322 -15.47 -9.69 -11.43
C ALA A 322 -14.37 -10.73 -11.69
N ASN A 323 -14.29 -11.29 -12.90
CA ASN A 323 -13.28 -12.27 -13.27
C ASN A 323 -11.98 -11.61 -13.74
N THR A 324 -12.07 -10.43 -14.37
CA THR A 324 -10.89 -9.65 -14.81
C THR A 324 -10.13 -9.04 -13.63
N LEU A 325 -10.78 -8.74 -12.50
CA LEU A 325 -10.13 -8.19 -11.29
C LEU A 325 -8.91 -8.99 -10.84
N ARG A 326 -8.91 -10.31 -11.06
CA ARG A 326 -7.84 -11.21 -10.59
C ARG A 326 -6.51 -10.99 -11.32
N TYR A 327 -6.56 -10.49 -12.55
CA TYR A 327 -5.39 -10.40 -13.41
C TYR A 327 -5.24 -9.07 -14.15
N SER A 328 -6.23 -8.18 -14.19
CA SER A 328 -6.15 -6.86 -14.82
C SER A 328 -6.11 -5.77 -13.76
N LEU A 329 -5.02 -4.99 -13.70
CA LEU A 329 -4.90 -3.89 -12.76
C LEU A 329 -5.88 -2.79 -13.11
N ARG A 330 -6.07 -2.48 -14.40
CA ARG A 330 -7.05 -1.49 -14.88
C ARG A 330 -8.45 -1.79 -14.35
N ALA A 331 -8.89 -3.04 -14.47
CA ALA A 331 -10.18 -3.48 -13.96
C ALA A 331 -10.29 -3.29 -12.44
N TYR A 332 -9.25 -3.68 -11.69
CA TYR A 332 -9.24 -3.51 -10.24
C TYR A 332 -9.26 -2.04 -9.81
N LEU A 333 -8.45 -1.19 -10.45
CA LEU A 333 -8.40 0.25 -10.16
C LEU A 333 -9.74 0.95 -10.46
N SER A 334 -10.47 0.51 -11.48
CA SER A 334 -11.78 1.11 -11.86
C SER A 334 -12.82 1.04 -10.74
N ILE A 335 -12.76 0.04 -9.87
CA ILE A 335 -13.69 -0.18 -8.75
C ILE A 335 -13.02 -0.05 -7.37
N LEU A 336 -11.75 0.33 -7.32
CA LEU A 336 -10.97 0.27 -6.08
C LEU A 336 -11.54 1.16 -4.98
N TYR A 337 -12.11 2.29 -5.40
CA TYR A 337 -12.73 3.27 -4.53
C TYR A 337 -14.23 3.33 -4.79
N LEU A 338 -15.04 3.43 -3.73
CA LEU A 338 -16.49 3.53 -3.85
C LEU A 338 -16.93 4.84 -4.52
N ARG A 339 -16.11 5.89 -4.39
CA ARG A 339 -16.25 7.21 -4.98
C ARG A 339 -14.87 7.80 -5.22
N ILE A 340 -14.66 8.42 -6.37
CA ILE A 340 -13.47 9.22 -6.66
C ILE A 340 -13.94 10.67 -6.88
N PRO A 341 -13.33 11.66 -6.22
CA PRO A 341 -13.63 13.07 -6.47
C PRO A 341 -13.41 13.44 -7.95
N GLU A 342 -14.26 14.32 -8.50
CA GLU A 342 -14.21 14.70 -9.92
C GLU A 342 -12.88 15.36 -10.33
N ASN A 343 -12.17 15.96 -9.37
CA ASN A 343 -10.88 16.60 -9.58
C ASN A 343 -9.69 15.65 -9.40
N PHE A 344 -9.91 14.35 -9.19
CA PHE A 344 -8.83 13.37 -9.02
C PHE A 344 -8.89 12.28 -10.09
N CYS A 345 -7.76 12.05 -10.77
CA CYS A 345 -7.65 11.04 -11.84
C CYS A 345 -6.59 10.00 -11.54
N ILE A 346 -6.88 8.73 -11.84
CA ILE A 346 -5.89 7.64 -11.80
C ILE A 346 -5.45 7.35 -13.23
N TRP A 347 -4.16 7.44 -13.50
CA TRP A 347 -3.54 7.10 -14.78
C TRP A 347 -2.83 5.75 -14.66
N LEU A 348 -3.09 4.86 -15.61
CA LEU A 348 -2.39 3.59 -15.74
C LEU A 348 -1.78 3.52 -17.14
N CYS A 349 -0.46 3.39 -17.21
CA CYS A 349 0.30 3.27 -18.46
C CYS A 349 -0.08 4.34 -19.51
N GLY A 350 -0.12 5.60 -19.09
CA GLY A 350 -0.44 6.74 -19.98
C GLY A 350 -1.93 6.93 -20.31
N GLN A 351 -2.84 6.11 -19.76
CA GLN A 351 -4.29 6.28 -19.94
C GLN A 351 -5.03 6.40 -18.62
N ILE A 352 -5.98 7.34 -18.58
CA ILE A 352 -6.92 7.46 -17.45
C ILE A 352 -7.67 6.13 -17.26
N VAL A 353 -7.78 5.70 -16.01
CA VAL A 353 -8.63 4.58 -15.61
C VAL A 353 -10.05 5.12 -15.46
N GLU A 354 -10.96 4.62 -16.28
CA GLU A 354 -12.37 4.96 -16.17
C GLU A 354 -12.93 4.42 -14.85
N TYR A 355 -13.45 5.32 -14.02
CA TYR A 355 -14.10 4.96 -12.77
C TYR A 355 -15.41 4.21 -13.05
N HIS A 356 -15.59 3.07 -12.40
CA HIS A 356 -16.75 2.20 -12.58
C HIS A 356 -17.50 2.00 -11.25
N ASN A 357 -18.72 2.55 -11.16
CA ASN A 357 -19.58 2.31 -10.02
C ASN A 357 -20.43 1.05 -10.23
N ILE A 358 -20.11 -0.03 -9.52
CA ILE A 358 -20.83 -1.31 -9.61
C ILE A 358 -22.34 -1.15 -9.33
N ALA A 359 -22.75 -0.19 -8.49
CA ALA A 359 -24.16 0.05 -8.20
C ALA A 359 -24.98 0.55 -9.41
N ASN A 360 -24.32 1.00 -10.48
CA ASN A 360 -24.95 1.38 -11.75
C ASN A 360 -25.24 0.16 -12.64
N ASP A 361 -24.61 -0.98 -12.39
CA ASP A 361 -24.86 -2.23 -13.12
C ASP A 361 -26.03 -3.04 -12.54
N LEU A 362 -26.65 -2.54 -11.47
CA LEU A 362 -27.75 -3.21 -10.78
C LEU A 362 -29.11 -2.86 -11.40
N LYS A 363 -29.80 -3.87 -11.93
CA LYS A 363 -31.22 -3.87 -12.29
C LYS A 363 -32.08 -4.11 -11.05
N TYR A 364 -33.28 -3.53 -11.04
CA TYR A 364 -34.25 -3.66 -9.94
C TYR A 364 -33.62 -3.36 -8.57
N ARG A 365 -32.91 -2.23 -8.50
CA ARG A 365 -32.09 -1.87 -7.35
C ARG A 365 -32.95 -1.51 -6.14
N GLU A 366 -32.70 -2.20 -5.04
CA GLU A 366 -33.30 -1.96 -3.72
C GLU A 366 -32.23 -1.48 -2.73
N PHE A 367 -32.68 -0.83 -1.66
CA PHE A 367 -31.81 -0.33 -0.59
C PHE A 367 -32.21 -0.95 0.75
N ILE A 368 -31.30 -1.69 1.36
CA ILE A 368 -31.53 -2.32 2.66
C ILE A 368 -30.67 -1.66 3.73
N LEU A 369 -31.31 -1.11 4.75
CA LEU A 369 -30.65 -0.54 5.92
C LEU A 369 -30.27 -1.65 6.91
N TYR A 370 -29.01 -1.65 7.34
CA TYR A 370 -28.52 -2.50 8.42
C TYR A 370 -27.90 -1.66 9.53
N LYS A 371 -28.27 -1.99 10.77
CA LYS A 371 -27.74 -1.36 11.98
C LYS A 371 -27.08 -2.44 12.84
N PRO A 372 -25.76 -2.64 12.74
CA PRO A 372 -25.04 -3.62 13.56
C PRO A 372 -25.15 -3.27 15.04
N GLN A 373 -25.54 -4.26 15.84
CA GLN A 373 -25.60 -4.14 17.29
C GLN A 373 -24.47 -4.93 17.96
N ASN A 374 -23.79 -4.29 18.90
CA ASN A 374 -22.78 -4.90 19.75
C ASN A 374 -23.06 -4.56 21.22
N GLY A 375 -23.30 -5.58 22.05
CA GLY A 375 -23.61 -5.35 23.48
C GLY A 375 -24.81 -4.44 23.77
N GLY A 376 -25.76 -4.28 22.83
CA GLY A 376 -26.92 -3.39 22.97
C GLY A 376 -26.73 -1.98 22.43
N CYS A 377 -25.53 -1.61 21.95
CA CYS A 377 -25.27 -0.32 21.30
C CYS A 377 -25.21 -0.46 19.77
N GLU A 378 -25.71 0.55 19.05
CA GLU A 378 -25.56 0.66 17.59
C GLU A 378 -24.12 1.09 17.26
N GLU A 379 -23.37 0.26 16.54
CA GLU A 379 -21.98 0.54 16.11
C GLU A 379 -21.93 1.38 14.83
N GLY A 380 -23.08 1.68 14.24
CA GLY A 380 -23.24 2.48 13.03
C GLY A 380 -24.48 2.07 12.24
N SER A 381 -24.58 2.61 11.02
CA SER A 381 -25.62 2.26 10.07
C SER A 381 -25.02 2.12 8.67
N VAL A 382 -25.45 1.09 7.94
CA VAL A 382 -24.97 0.77 6.60
C VAL A 382 -26.15 0.60 5.67
N ILE A 383 -26.11 1.29 4.54
CA ILE A 383 -27.09 1.13 3.46
C ILE A 383 -26.45 0.24 2.41
N THR A 384 -27.10 -0.89 2.14
CA THR A 384 -26.68 -1.83 1.09
C THR A 384 -27.54 -1.60 -0.14
N SER A 385 -26.89 -1.29 -1.27
CA SER A 385 -27.56 -1.30 -2.57
C SER A 385 -27.51 -2.73 -3.11
N ILE A 386 -28.65 -3.36 -3.36
CA ILE A 386 -28.74 -4.74 -3.85
C ILE A 386 -29.55 -4.78 -5.13
N GLY A 387 -29.16 -5.63 -6.08
CA GLY A 387 -29.86 -5.77 -7.35
C GLY A 387 -29.39 -6.96 -8.17
N PHE A 388 -30.05 -7.19 -9.30
CA PHE A 388 -29.56 -8.12 -10.31
C PHE A 388 -28.52 -7.47 -11.20
N LEU A 389 -27.40 -8.14 -11.48
CA LEU A 389 -26.46 -7.67 -12.50
C LEU A 389 -27.15 -7.47 -13.85
N LYS A 390 -26.77 -6.43 -14.59
CA LYS A 390 -27.35 -6.12 -15.89
C LYS A 390 -27.16 -7.25 -16.91
N GLU A 391 -26.10 -8.03 -16.79
CA GLU A 391 -25.81 -9.20 -17.63
C GLU A 391 -26.49 -10.49 -17.13
N ALA A 392 -27.14 -10.49 -15.96
CA ALA A 392 -27.87 -11.66 -15.50
C ALA A 392 -29.08 -11.96 -16.42
N PRO A 393 -29.38 -13.24 -16.73
CA PRO A 393 -28.75 -14.46 -16.22
C PRO A 393 -27.56 -14.99 -17.06
N LEU A 394 -27.07 -14.24 -18.04
CA LEU A 394 -26.00 -14.68 -18.96
C LEU A 394 -24.66 -14.89 -18.25
N VAL A 395 -24.43 -14.17 -17.15
CA VAL A 395 -23.27 -14.36 -16.27
C VAL A 395 -23.69 -14.96 -14.93
N ASN A 396 -22.93 -15.95 -14.45
CA ASN A 396 -23.19 -16.59 -13.16
C ASN A 396 -22.35 -15.94 -12.04
N ILE A 397 -22.56 -14.64 -11.84
CA ILE A 397 -21.80 -13.83 -10.88
C ILE A 397 -22.76 -13.30 -9.83
N HIS A 398 -22.33 -13.35 -8.58
CA HIS A 398 -23.12 -12.96 -7.42
C HIS A 398 -22.19 -12.61 -6.26
N GLY A 399 -22.74 -11.95 -5.25
CA GLY A 399 -22.01 -11.62 -4.03
C GLY A 399 -21.96 -10.12 -3.73
N PHE A 400 -21.23 -9.75 -2.68
CA PHE A 400 -21.21 -8.38 -2.18
C PHE A 400 -19.85 -7.73 -2.38
N ASN A 401 -19.86 -6.49 -2.88
CA ASN A 401 -18.69 -5.63 -2.93
C ASN A 401 -18.66 -4.80 -1.64
N VAL A 402 -17.75 -5.16 -0.74
CA VAL A 402 -17.65 -4.56 0.60
C VAL A 402 -16.50 -3.57 0.64
N TYR A 403 -16.83 -2.31 0.87
CA TYR A 403 -15.88 -1.21 1.05
C TYR A 403 -15.71 -0.88 2.53
N HIS A 404 -14.60 -0.24 2.87
CA HIS A 404 -14.33 0.35 4.17
C HIS A 404 -13.57 1.65 3.96
N LYS A 405 -14.14 2.77 4.42
CA LYS A 405 -13.63 4.14 4.24
C LYS A 405 -13.30 4.41 2.78
N ASN A 406 -14.32 4.26 1.93
CA ASN A 406 -14.22 4.42 0.48
C ASN A 406 -13.32 3.39 -0.22
N ARG A 407 -12.63 2.47 0.46
CA ARG A 407 -11.69 1.51 -0.13
C ARG A 407 -12.27 0.10 -0.22
N LEU A 408 -12.20 -0.53 -1.39
CA LEU A 408 -12.72 -1.88 -1.64
C LEU A 408 -11.93 -2.96 -0.86
N ILE A 409 -12.55 -3.72 0.04
CA ILE A 409 -11.87 -4.78 0.79
C ILE A 409 -12.18 -6.15 0.22
N LEU A 410 -13.46 -6.44 -0.03
CA LEU A 410 -13.91 -7.73 -0.56
C LEU A 410 -14.70 -7.52 -1.86
N PRO A 411 -14.12 -7.77 -3.05
CA PRO A 411 -14.85 -7.76 -4.31
C PRO A 411 -15.70 -9.02 -4.47
N PHE A 412 -16.96 -8.85 -4.90
CA PHE A 412 -17.89 -9.94 -5.23
C PHE A 412 -17.89 -11.11 -4.21
N TRP A 413 -17.88 -10.80 -2.91
CA TRP A 413 -17.82 -11.79 -1.84
C TRP A 413 -19.04 -12.73 -1.88
N PRO A 414 -18.86 -14.03 -2.19
CA PRO A 414 -19.98 -14.96 -2.27
C PRO A 414 -20.41 -15.38 -0.85
N VAL A 415 -21.39 -14.66 -0.30
CA VAL A 415 -21.92 -14.96 1.04
C VAL A 415 -22.84 -16.20 1.04
N VAL A 416 -23.54 -16.48 -0.07
CA VAL A 416 -24.34 -17.71 -0.23
C VAL A 416 -23.51 -18.74 -0.97
N VAL A 417 -23.29 -19.91 -0.37
CA VAL A 417 -22.45 -20.99 -0.93
C VAL A 417 -23.22 -22.33 -0.91
N GLY A 418 -22.91 -23.25 -1.82
CA GLY A 418 -23.49 -24.60 -1.85
C GLY A 418 -24.83 -24.70 -2.60
N PHE A 419 -25.70 -25.62 -2.17
CA PHE A 419 -26.99 -25.92 -2.85
C PHE A 419 -27.95 -24.72 -2.95
N SER A 420 -27.75 -23.70 -2.11
CA SER A 420 -28.58 -22.48 -2.09
C SER A 420 -28.17 -21.43 -3.13
N VAL A 421 -27.05 -21.62 -3.87
CA VAL A 421 -26.54 -20.66 -4.86
C VAL A 421 -27.53 -20.40 -5.99
N ASN A 422 -28.41 -21.36 -6.31
CA ASN A 422 -29.42 -21.18 -7.35
C ASN A 422 -30.39 -20.02 -7.06
N ARG A 423 -30.59 -19.67 -5.77
CA ARG A 423 -31.42 -18.54 -5.32
C ARG A 423 -30.65 -17.24 -5.13
N SER A 424 -29.38 -17.18 -5.51
CA SER A 424 -28.55 -15.98 -5.41
C SER A 424 -27.87 -15.62 -6.73
N ARG A 425 -28.13 -16.37 -7.81
CA ARG A 425 -27.48 -16.14 -9.10
C ARG A 425 -27.84 -14.77 -9.65
N GLY A 426 -26.83 -13.99 -10.01
CA GLY A 426 -27.00 -12.64 -10.53
C GLY A 426 -27.24 -11.58 -9.45
N VAL A 427 -27.48 -11.94 -8.19
CA VAL A 427 -27.70 -10.97 -7.11
C VAL A 427 -26.36 -10.42 -6.65
N VAL A 428 -26.19 -9.10 -6.80
CA VAL A 428 -25.00 -8.36 -6.36
C VAL A 428 -25.40 -7.24 -5.42
N GLY A 429 -24.62 -7.09 -4.36
CA GLY A 429 -24.75 -5.98 -3.43
C GLY A 429 -23.49 -5.11 -3.36
N VAL A 430 -23.67 -3.85 -2.97
CA VAL A 430 -22.60 -2.89 -2.72
C VAL A 430 -22.87 -2.20 -1.38
N LEU A 431 -21.87 -2.20 -0.49
CA LEU A 431 -21.97 -1.57 0.82
C LEU A 431 -20.62 -1.06 1.33
N GLU A 432 -20.69 -0.09 2.25
CA GLU A 432 -19.54 0.40 3.01
C GLU A 432 -19.68 0.03 4.49
N ALA A 433 -18.78 -0.83 4.98
CA ALA A 433 -18.84 -1.44 6.31
C ALA A 433 -17.76 -0.84 7.25
N ASN A 434 -17.94 0.43 7.64
CA ASN A 434 -16.98 1.16 8.48
C ASN A 434 -16.91 0.72 9.96
N PHE A 435 -17.83 -0.14 10.39
CA PHE A 435 -17.91 -0.65 11.76
C PHE A 435 -17.08 -1.93 12.01
N ILE A 436 -16.50 -2.52 10.96
CA ILE A 436 -15.56 -3.64 11.04
C ILE A 436 -14.18 -3.21 10.56
N LYS A 437 -13.13 -3.80 11.13
CA LYS A 437 -11.75 -3.44 10.80
C LYS A 437 -11.17 -4.35 9.73
N PRO A 438 -10.54 -3.81 8.68
CA PRO A 438 -9.79 -4.61 7.73
C PRO A 438 -8.55 -5.24 8.40
N THR A 439 -8.11 -6.35 7.85
CA THR A 439 -6.80 -6.96 8.15
C THR A 439 -5.65 -6.06 7.65
N HIS A 440 -4.42 -6.32 8.10
CA HIS A 440 -3.25 -5.48 7.80
C HIS A 440 -3.05 -5.19 6.31
N ASN A 441 -3.33 -6.15 5.42
CA ASN A 441 -3.14 -6.01 3.97
C ASN A 441 -4.37 -5.41 3.23
N LYS A 442 -5.43 -5.10 3.97
CA LYS A 442 -6.71 -4.57 3.46
C LYS A 442 -7.37 -5.45 2.38
N GLN A 443 -7.16 -6.77 2.41
CA GLN A 443 -7.77 -7.74 1.48
C GLN A 443 -8.81 -8.66 2.14
N ASP A 444 -9.04 -8.48 3.44
CA ASP A 444 -10.07 -9.16 4.23
C ASP A 444 -10.36 -8.34 5.50
N PHE A 445 -11.37 -8.72 6.26
CA PHE A 445 -11.69 -8.16 7.58
C PHE A 445 -11.26 -9.08 8.72
N GLU A 446 -11.00 -8.47 9.89
CA GLU A 446 -10.78 -9.21 11.13
C GLU A 446 -12.01 -10.07 11.48
N LYS A 447 -11.80 -11.36 11.80
CA LYS A 447 -12.86 -12.34 12.06
C LYS A 447 -13.46 -12.16 13.46
N THR A 448 -14.10 -11.01 13.65
CA THR A 448 -14.78 -10.61 14.88
C THR A 448 -16.25 -11.06 14.89
N PRO A 449 -16.93 -11.05 16.05
CA PRO A 449 -18.38 -11.31 16.10
C PRO A 449 -19.20 -10.37 15.19
N LEU A 450 -18.76 -9.12 15.02
CA LEU A 450 -19.40 -8.16 14.10
C LEU A 450 -19.26 -8.58 12.64
N PHE A 451 -18.10 -9.11 12.24
CA PHE A 451 -17.90 -9.65 10.89
C PHE A 451 -18.88 -10.80 10.59
N HIS A 452 -19.02 -11.75 11.52
CA HIS A 452 -19.94 -12.88 11.35
C HIS A 452 -21.42 -12.45 11.33
N LYS A 453 -21.78 -11.43 12.13
CA LYS A 453 -23.12 -10.83 12.07
C LYS A 453 -23.40 -10.18 10.73
N LEU A 454 -22.42 -9.47 10.16
CA LEU A 454 -22.54 -8.92 8.81
C LEU A 454 -22.69 -10.04 7.78
N GLU A 455 -21.85 -11.07 7.82
CA GLU A 455 -21.94 -12.22 6.90
C GLU A 455 -23.34 -12.85 6.93
N HIS A 456 -23.89 -13.08 8.13
CA HIS A 456 -25.24 -13.59 8.30
C HIS A 456 -26.29 -12.65 7.71
N ARG A 457 -26.19 -11.35 8.00
CA ARG A 457 -27.14 -10.35 7.48
C ARG A 457 -27.11 -10.27 5.96
N LEU A 458 -25.93 -10.35 5.32
CA LEU A 458 -25.81 -10.33 3.87
C LEU A 458 -26.49 -11.56 3.21
N LYS A 459 -26.43 -12.73 3.88
CA LYS A 459 -27.19 -13.92 3.46
C LYS A 459 -28.70 -13.68 3.53
N GLU A 460 -29.18 -13.13 4.64
CA GLU A 460 -30.61 -12.79 4.81
C GLU A 460 -31.06 -11.75 3.76
N MET A 461 -30.29 -10.68 3.55
CA MET A 461 -30.57 -9.66 2.54
C MET A 461 -30.71 -10.25 1.14
N THR A 462 -29.89 -11.27 0.81
CA THR A 462 -29.97 -11.96 -0.48
C THR A 462 -31.30 -12.70 -0.63
N TRP A 463 -31.80 -13.32 0.45
CA TRP A 463 -33.09 -14.03 0.45
C TRP A 463 -34.30 -13.10 0.56
N GLU A 464 -34.16 -11.94 1.22
CA GLU A 464 -35.20 -10.91 1.27
C GLU A 464 -35.41 -10.27 -0.11
N TYR A 465 -34.35 -10.15 -0.90
CA TYR A 465 -34.38 -9.58 -2.24
C TYR A 465 -34.85 -10.55 -3.33
N TRP A 466 -34.42 -11.82 -3.26
CA TRP A 466 -34.77 -12.87 -4.23
C TRP A 466 -36.20 -13.39 -4.03
#